data_AF-A0A967MZA8-F1
#
_entry.id   AF-A0A967MZA8-F1
#
_cell.length_a   1.000
_cell.length_b   1.000
_cell.length_c   1.000
_cell.angle_alpha   90.00
_cell.angle_beta   90.00
_cell.angle_gamma   90.00
#
_symmetry.space_group_name_H-M   'P 1'
#
loop_
_entity.id
_entity.type
_entity.pdbx_description
1 polymer ?
#
loop_
_entity_poly.entity_id
_entity_poly.type
_entity_poly.pdbx_seq_one_letter_code
_entity_poly.pdbx_strand_id
1 'polypeptide(L)'
;MQKILAVVLVMTLSPPETTEGGITFYYGEPFEGSPLKCPGYRYEKKTGPWLAVDISWYESGKVQCGDWFLIEFYDGSRMFARALDSGYLNSADVWDTGLPFVADLPKYWRDGRETRTGKITNISAFFRDGFVR
;
A
#
# COMPACT_ATOMS: atom_id res chain seq x y z
N MET A 1 33.92 -33.09 24.26
CA MET A 1 33.52 -31.69 24.52
C MET A 1 32.87 -31.13 23.26
N GLN A 2 31.54 -31.10 23.19
CA GLN A 2 30.79 -30.52 22.06
C GLN A 2 30.68 -29.01 22.23
N LYS A 3 31.21 -28.24 21.28
CA LYS A 3 31.02 -26.80 21.20
C LYS A 3 29.71 -26.53 20.44
N ILE A 4 28.68 -26.08 21.15
CA ILE A 4 27.45 -25.59 20.53
C ILE A 4 27.79 -24.23 19.92
N LEU A 5 27.81 -24.15 18.60
CA LEU A 5 27.92 -22.89 17.87
C LEU A 5 26.55 -22.19 17.98
N ALA A 6 26.45 -21.17 18.81
CA ALA A 6 25.30 -20.29 18.80
C ALA A 6 25.36 -19.45 17.52
N VAL A 7 24.60 -19.84 16.51
CA VAL A 7 24.34 -19.01 15.33
C VAL A 7 23.43 -17.89 15.79
N VAL A 8 24.00 -16.73 16.07
CA VAL A 8 23.24 -15.49 16.30
C VAL A 8 22.71 -15.06 14.94
N LEU A 9 21.48 -15.47 14.63
CA LEU A 9 20.72 -14.96 13.50
C LEU A 9 20.36 -13.51 13.80
N VAL A 10 21.22 -12.58 13.40
CA VAL A 10 20.88 -11.15 13.38
C VAL A 10 19.85 -10.98 12.28
N MET A 11 18.56 -11.05 12.63
CA MET A 11 17.50 -10.57 11.76
C MET A 11 17.68 -9.07 11.63
N THR A 12 18.25 -8.63 10.51
CA THR A 12 18.27 -7.23 10.13
C THR A 12 16.83 -6.82 9.91
N LEU A 13 16.25 -6.23 10.95
CA LEU A 13 15.00 -5.51 10.88
C LEU A 13 15.27 -4.32 9.96
N SER A 14 14.86 -4.44 8.70
CA SER A 14 14.85 -3.33 7.76
C SER A 14 13.58 -2.54 8.02
N PRO A 15 13.65 -1.21 8.22
CA PRO A 15 12.43 -0.42 8.30
C PRO A 15 11.62 -0.64 7.01
N PRO A 16 10.29 -0.67 7.08
CA PRO A 16 9.48 -0.80 5.89
C PRO A 16 9.83 0.24 4.86
N GLU A 17 9.97 -0.23 3.63
CA GLU A 17 10.33 0.60 2.50
C GLU A 17 9.24 1.65 2.25
N THR A 18 9.59 2.91 2.41
CA THR A 18 8.81 4.02 1.86
C THR A 18 9.02 4.03 0.36
N THR A 19 7.94 3.96 -0.41
CA THR A 19 7.99 4.00 -1.87
C THR A 19 7.41 5.33 -2.35
N GLU A 20 8.16 6.00 -3.21
CA GLU A 20 7.75 7.23 -3.89
C GLU A 20 7.12 6.90 -5.24
N GLY A 21 6.02 7.58 -5.57
CA GLY A 21 5.43 7.45 -6.90
C GLY A 21 4.08 8.13 -7.07
N GLY A 22 3.40 7.74 -8.13
CA GLY A 22 2.05 8.17 -8.45
C GLY A 22 1.00 7.50 -7.57
N ILE A 23 0.05 8.29 -7.11
CA ILE A 23 -1.15 7.86 -6.39
C ILE A 23 -2.34 8.23 -7.27
N THR A 24 -2.96 7.21 -7.87
CA THR A 24 -4.13 7.36 -8.76
C THR A 24 -5.43 7.24 -8.01
N PHE A 25 -6.52 7.46 -8.74
CA PHE A 25 -7.86 7.25 -8.23
C PHE A 25 -8.70 6.41 -9.19
N TYR A 26 -9.24 5.28 -8.72
CA TYR A 26 -10.14 4.43 -9.50
C TYR A 26 -11.47 5.14 -9.77
N TYR A 27 -11.76 5.35 -11.04
CA TYR A 27 -13.05 5.85 -11.56
C TYR A 27 -13.98 4.67 -11.82
N GLY A 28 -14.63 4.21 -10.76
CA GLY A 28 -15.30 2.93 -10.74
C GLY A 28 -16.80 2.95 -10.47
N GLU A 29 -17.60 3.81 -11.10
CA GLU A 29 -19.06 3.62 -11.06
C GLU A 29 -19.52 2.19 -11.45
N PRO A 30 -18.89 1.47 -12.40
CA PRO A 30 -19.25 0.07 -12.67
C PRO A 30 -18.73 -0.93 -11.61
N PHE A 31 -17.88 -0.52 -10.67
CA PHE A 31 -17.28 -1.43 -9.69
C PHE A 31 -18.01 -1.42 -8.34
N GLU A 32 -18.97 -0.53 -8.08
CA GLU A 32 -19.72 -0.50 -6.81
C GLU A 32 -20.30 -1.89 -6.46
N GLY A 33 -20.03 -2.33 -5.23
CA GLY A 33 -20.42 -3.64 -4.73
C GLY A 33 -19.54 -4.81 -5.22
N SER A 34 -18.58 -4.59 -6.12
CA SER A 34 -17.65 -5.63 -6.56
C SER A 34 -16.73 -6.05 -5.41
N PRO A 35 -16.37 -7.35 -5.31
CA PRO A 35 -15.41 -7.81 -4.31
C PRO A 35 -14.03 -7.19 -4.56
N LEU A 36 -13.33 -6.83 -3.47
CA LEU A 36 -11.92 -6.46 -3.53
C LEU A 36 -11.03 -7.72 -3.42
N LYS A 37 -9.72 -7.58 -3.67
CA LYS A 37 -8.75 -8.67 -3.47
C LYS A 37 -8.86 -9.29 -2.06
N CYS A 38 -9.00 -8.46 -1.03
CA CYS A 38 -9.05 -8.94 0.34
C CYS A 38 -10.43 -9.48 0.73
N PRO A 39 -10.53 -10.71 1.27
CA PRO A 39 -11.81 -11.35 1.59
C PRO A 39 -12.68 -10.52 2.53
N GLY A 40 -13.98 -10.47 2.25
CA GLY A 40 -14.97 -9.78 3.09
C GLY A 40 -15.13 -8.28 2.81
N TYR A 41 -14.35 -7.72 1.88
CA TYR A 41 -14.44 -6.31 1.49
C TYR A 41 -14.98 -6.13 0.08
N ARG A 42 -15.65 -5.00 -0.15
CA ARG A 42 -16.23 -4.60 -1.43
C ARG A 42 -15.87 -3.16 -1.76
N TYR A 43 -15.90 -2.83 -3.05
CA TYR A 43 -15.79 -1.45 -3.52
C TYR A 43 -17.07 -0.69 -3.14
N GLU A 44 -17.07 -0.09 -1.96
CA GLU A 44 -18.23 0.61 -1.41
C GLU A 44 -17.76 1.74 -0.49
N LYS A 45 -18.49 2.87 -0.46
CA LYS A 45 -18.15 4.02 0.41
C LYS A 45 -17.99 3.64 1.89
N LYS A 46 -18.78 2.69 2.38
CA LYS A 46 -18.77 2.23 3.77
C LYS A 46 -17.56 1.37 4.15
N THR A 47 -16.76 0.91 3.18
CA THR A 47 -15.55 0.11 3.43
C THR A 47 -14.46 0.91 4.17
N GLY A 48 -14.60 2.24 4.24
CA GLY A 48 -13.62 3.12 4.86
C GLY A 48 -12.41 3.37 3.96
N PRO A 49 -11.40 4.15 4.41
CA PRO A 49 -10.22 4.45 3.61
C PRO A 49 -9.44 3.17 3.26
N TRP A 50 -9.30 2.92 1.97
CA TRP A 50 -8.50 1.80 1.44
C TRP A 50 -7.79 2.19 0.16
N LEU A 51 -6.77 1.43 -0.19
CA LEU A 51 -6.01 1.55 -1.44
C LEU A 51 -5.82 0.17 -2.09
N ALA A 52 -5.68 0.17 -3.41
CA ALA A 52 -4.98 -0.89 -4.10
C ALA A 52 -3.48 -0.60 -4.10
N VAL A 53 -2.68 -1.64 -3.97
CA VAL A 53 -1.23 -1.61 -4.20
C VAL A 53 -0.88 -2.56 -5.33
N ASP A 54 0.36 -2.50 -5.80
CA ASP A 54 0.83 -3.40 -6.84
C ASP A 54 0.71 -4.87 -6.39
N ILE A 55 0.24 -5.75 -7.29
CA ILE A 55 0.04 -7.16 -7.00
C ILE A 55 1.33 -7.86 -6.55
N SER A 56 2.49 -7.46 -7.09
CA SER A 56 3.79 -8.06 -6.74
C SER A 56 4.16 -7.83 -5.27
N TRP A 57 3.57 -6.82 -4.62
CA TRP A 57 3.82 -6.55 -3.19
C TRP A 57 3.08 -7.54 -2.29
N TYR A 58 1.92 -8.03 -2.73
CA TYR A 58 1.26 -9.14 -2.05
C TYR A 58 1.99 -10.46 -2.32
N GLU A 59 2.42 -10.70 -3.56
CA GLU A 59 3.12 -11.93 -3.96
C GLU A 59 4.48 -12.10 -3.26
N SER A 60 5.18 -10.99 -3.03
CA SER A 60 6.45 -10.96 -2.28
C SER A 60 6.28 -10.97 -0.77
N GLY A 61 5.04 -10.82 -0.25
CA GLY A 61 4.77 -10.72 1.18
C GLY A 61 5.09 -9.36 1.81
N LYS A 62 5.50 -8.37 1.02
CA LYS A 62 5.69 -6.97 1.46
C LYS A 62 4.39 -6.35 1.99
N VAL A 63 3.25 -6.82 1.50
CA VAL A 63 1.91 -6.40 1.92
C VAL A 63 1.04 -7.60 2.27
N GLN A 64 0.27 -7.47 3.35
CA GLN A 64 -0.80 -8.37 3.69
C GLN A 64 -2.16 -7.65 3.64
N CYS A 65 -3.21 -8.44 3.43
CA CYS A 65 -4.57 -7.91 3.44
C CYS A 65 -4.90 -7.21 4.75
N GLY A 66 -5.34 -5.96 4.67
CA GLY A 66 -5.69 -5.14 5.82
C GLY A 66 -4.55 -4.30 6.38
N ASP A 67 -3.35 -4.40 5.83
CA ASP A 67 -2.22 -3.56 6.21
C ASP A 67 -2.56 -2.07 6.08
N TRP A 68 -2.29 -1.31 7.13
CA TRP A 68 -2.34 0.13 7.11
C TRP A 68 -1.12 0.76 6.44
N PHE A 69 -1.41 1.74 5.59
CA PHE A 69 -0.45 2.62 4.95
C PHE A 69 -0.62 4.05 5.41
N LEU A 70 0.51 4.74 5.61
CA LEU A 70 0.55 6.20 5.62
C LEU A 70 0.87 6.68 4.21
N ILE A 71 0.03 7.56 3.69
CA ILE A 71 0.19 8.22 2.40
C ILE A 71 0.49 9.70 2.67
N GLU A 72 1.64 10.17 2.19
CA GLU A 72 2.09 11.55 2.32
C GLU A 72 2.19 12.18 0.92
N PHE A 73 1.30 13.11 0.63
CA PHE A 73 1.29 13.84 -0.64
C PHE A 73 2.26 15.03 -0.58
N TYR A 74 2.77 15.44 -1.74
CA TYR A 74 3.71 16.58 -1.84
C TYR A 74 3.12 17.96 -1.61
N ASP A 75 1.78 18.08 -1.52
CA ASP A 75 1.13 19.28 -1.00
C ASP A 75 1.13 19.34 0.54
N GLY A 76 1.75 18.37 1.21
CA GLY A 76 1.81 18.25 2.68
C GLY A 76 0.59 17.56 3.30
N SER A 77 -0.43 17.21 2.51
CA SER A 77 -1.58 16.45 3.02
C SER A 77 -1.22 15.00 3.29
N ARG A 78 -1.88 14.39 4.29
CA ARG A 78 -1.63 13.02 4.72
C ARG A 78 -2.94 12.26 4.88
N MET A 79 -2.90 10.95 4.63
CA MET A 79 -4.01 10.06 4.94
C MET A 79 -3.54 8.65 5.32
N PHE A 80 -4.40 7.94 6.04
CA PHE A 80 -4.23 6.51 6.29
C PHE A 80 -5.22 5.72 5.46
N ALA A 81 -4.78 4.60 4.90
CA ALA A 81 -5.64 3.69 4.15
C ALA A 81 -5.19 2.24 4.32
N ARG A 82 -6.14 1.31 4.24
CA ARG A 82 -5.86 -0.13 4.27
C ARG A 82 -5.58 -0.67 2.88
N ALA A 83 -4.58 -1.53 2.74
CA ALA A 83 -4.38 -2.33 1.54
C ALA A 83 -5.46 -3.42 1.48
N LEU A 84 -6.52 -3.15 0.72
CA LEU A 84 -7.67 -4.06 0.58
C LEU A 84 -7.82 -4.61 -0.84
N ASP A 85 -7.10 -4.03 -1.79
CA ASP A 85 -7.19 -4.42 -3.20
C ASP A 85 -5.81 -4.49 -3.86
N SER A 86 -5.75 -4.98 -5.10
CA SER A 86 -4.51 -4.98 -5.91
C SER A 86 -4.76 -4.64 -7.36
N GLY A 87 -3.76 -4.01 -8.00
CA GLY A 87 -3.70 -3.83 -9.44
C GLY A 87 -2.29 -4.10 -9.98
N TYR A 88 -2.14 -4.15 -11.30
CA TYR A 88 -0.83 -4.08 -11.96
C TYR A 88 -0.49 -2.60 -12.13
N LEU A 89 0.17 -2.01 -11.13
CA LEU A 89 0.44 -0.57 -11.07
C LEU A 89 1.84 -0.24 -11.61
N ASN A 90 2.81 -1.14 -11.41
CA ASN A 90 4.19 -0.99 -11.87
C ASN A 90 4.36 -1.00 -13.40
N SER A 91 3.32 -1.36 -14.16
CA SER A 91 3.31 -1.35 -15.62
C SER A 91 2.84 -0.02 -16.20
N ALA A 92 2.47 0.93 -15.35
CA ALA A 92 1.98 2.24 -15.76
C ALA A 92 2.72 3.34 -14.97
N ASP A 93 3.09 4.39 -15.68
CA ASP A 93 3.81 5.53 -15.12
C ASP A 93 2.94 6.77 -15.08
N VAL A 94 3.27 7.67 -14.14
CA VAL A 94 2.75 9.04 -14.14
C VAL A 94 3.33 9.75 -15.37
N TRP A 95 2.48 10.02 -16.36
CA TRP A 95 2.85 10.53 -17.68
C TRP A 95 3.81 11.73 -17.67
N ASP A 96 3.76 12.56 -16.61
CA ASP A 96 4.58 13.78 -16.50
C ASP A 96 5.79 13.70 -15.57
N THR A 97 5.94 12.62 -14.77
CA THR A 97 7.04 12.52 -13.78
C THR A 97 7.96 11.33 -13.99
N GLY A 98 7.56 10.34 -14.79
CA GLY A 98 8.32 9.10 -14.99
C GLY A 98 8.43 8.23 -13.74
N LEU A 99 7.63 8.53 -12.71
CA LEU A 99 7.52 7.69 -11.51
C LEU A 99 6.44 6.62 -11.70
N PRO A 100 6.63 5.42 -11.13
CA PRO A 100 5.62 4.37 -11.20
C PRO A 100 4.39 4.74 -10.38
N PHE A 101 3.22 4.18 -10.73
CA PHE A 101 2.09 4.18 -9.80
C PHE A 101 2.36 3.22 -8.64
N VAL A 102 2.18 3.71 -7.41
CA VAL A 102 2.47 2.96 -6.18
C VAL A 102 1.22 2.65 -5.37
N ALA A 103 0.16 3.43 -5.55
CA ALA A 103 -1.13 3.22 -4.92
C ALA A 103 -2.25 3.74 -5.82
N ASP A 104 -3.43 3.16 -5.67
CA ASP A 104 -4.64 3.66 -6.31
C ASP A 104 -5.79 3.66 -5.30
N LEU A 105 -6.43 4.81 -5.13
CA LEU A 105 -7.44 5.09 -4.12
C LEU A 105 -8.84 5.10 -4.75
N PRO A 106 -9.91 4.68 -4.06
CA PRO A 106 -11.23 4.83 -4.63
C PRO A 106 -11.66 6.30 -4.64
N LYS A 107 -12.26 6.73 -5.75
CA LYS A 107 -12.65 8.12 -6.02
C LYS A 107 -13.50 8.77 -4.91
N TYR A 108 -14.34 8.03 -4.20
CA TYR A 108 -15.20 8.62 -3.17
C TYR A 108 -14.44 9.15 -1.95
N TRP A 109 -13.14 8.83 -1.78
CA TRP A 109 -12.32 9.42 -0.72
C TRP A 109 -11.74 10.79 -1.08
N ARG A 110 -11.86 11.24 -2.34
CA ARG A 110 -11.47 12.60 -2.73
C ARG A 110 -12.16 13.03 -4.01
N ASP A 111 -12.81 14.19 -3.96
CA ASP A 111 -13.37 14.86 -5.13
C ASP A 111 -12.23 15.41 -6.01
N GLY A 112 -11.58 14.56 -6.81
CA GLY A 112 -10.50 14.99 -7.68
C GLY A 112 -10.04 13.91 -8.69
N ARG A 113 -9.90 14.32 -9.95
CA ARG A 113 -9.45 13.50 -11.10
C ARG A 113 -7.96 13.43 -11.29
N GLU A 114 -7.21 13.83 -10.28
CA GLU A 114 -5.81 14.12 -10.44
C GLU A 114 -4.99 13.03 -9.78
N THR A 115 -4.24 12.31 -10.61
CA THR A 115 -3.02 11.64 -10.18
C THR A 115 -2.20 12.61 -9.33
N ARG A 116 -1.77 12.15 -8.16
CA ARG A 116 -0.87 12.91 -7.30
C ARG A 116 0.45 12.19 -7.18
N THR A 117 1.48 12.92 -6.81
CA THR A 117 2.75 12.31 -6.39
C THR A 117 2.90 12.42 -4.88
N GLY A 118 3.57 11.43 -4.32
CA GLY A 118 3.80 11.36 -2.90
C GLY A 118 4.57 10.10 -2.52
N LYS A 119 4.51 9.81 -1.23
CA LYS A 119 5.16 8.66 -0.62
C LYS A 119 4.12 7.81 0.07
N ILE A 120 4.28 6.49 -0.04
CA ILE A 120 3.49 5.54 0.73
C ILE A 120 4.43 4.70 1.60
N THR A 121 4.02 4.48 2.85
CA THR A 121 4.76 3.67 3.82
C THR A 121 3.83 2.63 4.41
N ASN A 122 4.17 1.34 4.31
CA ASN A 122 3.43 0.28 5.01
C ASN A 122 3.73 0.37 6.50
N ILE A 123 2.87 1.07 7.25
CA ILE A 123 3.09 1.24 8.69
C ILE A 123 2.81 -0.05 9.48
N SER A 124 2.07 -1.00 8.90
CA SER A 124 1.79 -2.29 9.54
C SER A 124 3.03 -3.19 9.60
N ALA A 125 3.94 -3.03 8.65
CA ALA A 125 5.21 -3.75 8.64
C ALA A 125 6.08 -3.43 9.87
N PHE A 126 6.05 -2.20 10.41
CA PHE A 126 6.75 -1.88 11.66
C PHE A 126 6.32 -2.78 12.83
N PHE A 127 5.03 -3.15 12.88
CA PHE A 127 4.51 -4.01 13.95
C PHE A 127 4.79 -5.49 13.68
N ARG A 128 4.71 -5.94 12.42
CA ARG A 128 5.02 -7.33 12.05
C ARG A 128 6.47 -7.68 12.30
N ASP A 129 7.34 -6.75 11.96
CA ASP A 129 8.78 -6.93 12.11
C ASP A 129 9.20 -6.67 13.58
N GLY A 130 8.30 -6.20 14.45
CA GLY A 130 8.60 -6.03 15.87
C GLY A 130 9.48 -4.81 16.17
N PHE A 131 9.50 -3.82 15.27
CA PHE A 131 10.11 -2.51 15.50
C PHE A 131 9.38 -1.70 16.58
N VAL A 132 8.06 -1.90 16.69
CA VAL A 132 7.21 -1.25 17.69
C VAL A 132 6.45 -2.34 18.44
N ARG A 133 6.74 -2.48 19.73
CA ARG A 133 6.03 -3.36 20.68
C ARG A 133 5.24 -2.52 21.67
#